data_AF-A0A9D5K609-F1
#
_entry.id   AF-A0A9D5K609-F1
#
_cell.length_a   1.000
_cell.length_b   1.000
_cell.length_c   1.000
_cell.angle_alpha   90.00
_cell.angle_beta   90.00
_cell.angle_gamma   90.00
#
_symmetry.space_group_name_H-M   'P 1'
#
loop_
_entity.id
_entity.type
_entity.pdbx_description
1 polymer ?
#
loop_
_entity_poly.entity_id
_entity_poly.type
_entity_poly.pdbx_seq_one_letter_code
_entity_poly.pdbx_strand_id
1 'polypeptide(L)'
;MYRDKESMIDDLLGKMTPEQMAGQLVVFGMNGTVITPDMVEMITKYHLGGVRISQKARLVTLNTLHSYSKPGDQHTDMTLRSVSPPRGTAKDLSFPNHPPVLDTGEYAAMLNQLRTYSRERELGIPVHFVIDQEGNGTDDLLGGARLFPSPMGLAGTGDPALAYRVGRAIGAQTYAVGIDVVQM
;
A
#
# COMPACT_ATOMS: atom_id res chain seq x y z
N MET A 1 6.61 30.16 10.84
CA MET A 1 7.92 29.90 11.47
C MET A 1 8.20 28.42 11.29
N TYR A 2 8.87 28.04 10.20
CA TYR A 2 9.29 26.64 10.01
C TYR A 2 10.39 26.36 11.04
N ARG A 3 10.20 25.38 11.93
CA ARG A 3 11.34 24.77 12.61
C ARG A 3 12.26 24.25 11.53
N ASP A 4 13.57 24.38 11.73
CA ASP A 4 14.56 23.68 10.93
C ASP A 4 14.16 22.20 10.85
N LYS A 5 14.08 21.63 9.64
CA LYS A 5 13.56 20.27 9.41
C LYS A 5 14.36 19.27 10.24
N GLU A 6 15.67 19.48 10.33
CA GLU A 6 16.58 18.65 11.13
C GLU A 6 16.24 18.73 12.62
N SER A 7 16.02 19.94 13.16
CA SER A 7 15.59 20.12 14.55
C SER A 7 14.22 19.46 14.83
N MET A 8 13.30 19.48 13.87
CA MET A 8 12.02 18.77 14.00
C MET A 8 12.22 17.26 14.02
N ILE A 9 13.08 16.72 13.15
CA ILE A 9 13.39 15.29 13.10
C ILE A 9 14.07 14.85 14.39
N ASP A 10 15.04 15.62 14.88
CA ASP A 10 15.76 15.34 16.13
C ASP A 10 14.84 15.35 17.35
N ASP A 11 13.95 16.35 17.46
CA ASP A 11 12.92 16.40 18.52
C ASP A 11 11.95 15.23 18.45
N LEU A 12 11.61 14.77 17.24
CA LEU A 12 10.72 13.62 17.05
C LEU A 12 11.43 12.32 17.44
N LEU A 13 12.65 12.08 16.93
CA LEU A 13 13.48 10.92 17.25
C LEU A 13 13.77 10.84 18.75
N GLY A 14 14.07 11.97 19.40
CA GLY A 14 14.31 12.05 20.84
C GLY A 14 13.12 11.63 21.71
N LYS A 15 11.90 11.64 21.15
CA LYS A 15 10.66 11.20 21.82
C LYS A 15 10.30 9.74 21.52
N MET A 16 10.95 9.11 20.54
CA MET A 16 10.62 7.75 20.15
C MET A 16 11.23 6.72 21.10
N THR A 17 10.46 5.70 21.44
CA THR A 17 11.03 4.48 22.03
C THR A 17 11.81 3.68 20.97
N PRO A 18 12.73 2.79 21.37
CA PRO A 18 13.40 1.89 20.43
C PRO A 18 12.43 1.05 19.59
N GLU A 19 11.30 0.65 20.16
CA GLU A 19 10.24 -0.10 19.46
C GLU A 19 9.56 0.76 18.41
N GLN A 20 9.24 2.02 18.73
CA GLN A 20 8.69 2.98 17.76
C GLN A 20 9.69 3.24 16.62
N MET A 21 10.99 3.41 16.93
CA MET A 21 12.03 3.58 15.92
C MET A 21 12.15 2.35 15.01
N ALA A 22 12.15 1.14 15.59
CA ALA A 22 12.17 -0.09 14.83
C ALA A 22 10.95 -0.20 13.89
N GLY A 23 9.76 0.17 14.36
CA GLY A 23 8.55 0.21 13.54
C GLY A 23 8.68 1.11 12.31
N GLN A 24 9.36 2.26 12.44
CA GLN A 24 9.60 3.18 11.31
C GLN A 24 10.53 2.61 10.22
N LEU A 25 11.33 1.59 10.55
CA LEU A 25 12.24 0.93 9.61
C LEU A 25 11.57 -0.23 8.85
N VAL A 26 10.29 -0.52 9.15
CA VAL A 26 9.56 -1.62 8.55
C VAL A 26 8.54 -1.10 7.53
N VAL A 27 8.57 -1.71 6.35
CA VAL A 27 7.53 -1.60 5.33
C VAL A 27 6.86 -2.96 5.20
N PHE A 28 5.54 -3.01 5.36
CA PHE A 28 4.77 -4.26 5.27
C PHE A 28 3.83 -4.26 4.07
N GLY A 29 3.64 -5.42 3.44
CA GLY A 29 2.80 -5.56 2.25
C GLY A 29 1.31 -5.61 2.59
N MET A 30 0.51 -4.76 1.95
CA MET A 30 -0.95 -4.87 1.92
C MET A 30 -1.41 -5.11 0.48
N ASN A 31 -2.25 -6.12 0.31
CA ASN A 31 -2.82 -6.47 -0.98
C ASN A 31 -4.35 -6.31 -0.95
N GLY A 32 -4.90 -5.84 -2.07
CA GLY A 32 -6.32 -5.64 -2.27
C GLY A 32 -6.84 -4.31 -1.74
N THR A 33 -8.14 -4.31 -1.46
CA THR A 33 -8.97 -3.12 -1.18
C THR A 33 -9.66 -3.17 0.18
N VAL A 34 -9.24 -4.10 1.05
CA VAL A 34 -9.83 -4.34 2.36
C VAL A 34 -8.75 -4.15 3.42
N ILE A 35 -9.03 -3.26 4.38
CA ILE A 35 -8.19 -3.11 5.57
C ILE A 35 -8.43 -4.30 6.49
N THR A 36 -7.39 -5.11 6.73
CA THR A 36 -7.46 -6.26 7.64
C THR A 36 -7.17 -5.84 9.08
N PRO A 37 -7.67 -6.56 10.10
CA PRO A 37 -7.34 -6.32 11.50
C PRO A 37 -5.82 -6.33 11.77
N ASP A 38 -5.09 -7.23 11.12
CA ASP A 38 -3.62 -7.31 11.25
C ASP A 38 -2.94 -6.04 10.75
N MET A 39 -3.42 -5.45 9.65
CA MET A 39 -2.89 -4.18 9.16
C MET A 39 -3.13 -3.06 10.17
N VAL A 40 -4.30 -3.04 10.81
CA VAL A 40 -4.60 -2.10 11.90
C VAL A 40 -3.68 -2.34 13.09
N GLU A 41 -3.43 -3.59 13.49
CA GLU A 41 -2.51 -3.93 14.58
C GLU A 41 -1.06 -3.52 14.24
N MET A 42 -0.56 -3.84 13.05
CA MET A 42 0.76 -3.44 12.57
C MET A 42 0.94 -1.93 12.59
N ILE A 43 -0.07 -1.20 12.14
CA ILE A 43 -0.05 0.26 12.19
C ILE A 43 -0.10 0.73 13.66
N THR A 44 -1.10 0.36 14.43
CA THR A 44 -1.35 0.99 15.74
C THR A 44 -0.37 0.53 16.82
N LYS A 45 -0.13 -0.78 16.93
CA LYS A 45 0.66 -1.39 18.01
C LYS A 45 2.14 -1.50 17.67
N TYR A 46 2.49 -1.89 16.46
CA TYR A 46 3.89 -2.10 16.04
C TYR A 46 4.51 -0.88 15.34
N HIS A 47 3.81 0.27 15.36
CA HIS A 47 4.32 1.54 14.86
C HIS A 47 4.86 1.49 13.42
N LEU A 48 4.23 0.70 12.55
CA LEU A 48 4.66 0.49 11.18
C LEU A 48 4.91 1.81 10.43
N GLY A 49 6.10 1.95 9.85
CA GLY A 49 6.54 3.14 9.12
C GLY A 49 5.91 3.25 7.75
N GLY A 50 5.86 2.16 6.99
CA GLY A 50 5.34 2.15 5.63
C GLY A 50 4.50 0.93 5.27
N VAL A 51 3.65 1.09 4.27
CA VAL A 51 2.83 0.02 3.69
C VAL A 51 3.07 -0.05 2.19
N ARG A 52 3.56 -1.19 1.70
CA ARG A 52 3.66 -1.46 0.26
C ARG A 52 2.30 -1.95 -0.21
N ILE A 53 1.67 -1.23 -1.11
CA ILE A 53 0.32 -1.52 -1.59
C ILE A 53 0.33 -2.27 -2.93
N SER A 54 -0.60 -3.20 -3.11
CA SER A 54 -0.96 -3.75 -4.43
C SER A 54 -2.48 -3.84 -4.54
N GLN A 55 -3.07 -3.09 -5.47
CA GLN A 55 -4.52 -3.13 -5.68
C GLN A 55 -4.95 -4.43 -6.37
N LYS A 56 -4.08 -4.97 -7.24
CA LYS A 56 -4.37 -6.11 -8.13
C LYS A 56 -4.33 -7.47 -7.41
N ALA A 57 -3.41 -7.65 -6.47
CA ALA A 57 -3.18 -8.95 -5.85
C ALA A 57 -4.13 -9.21 -4.66
N ARG A 58 -4.49 -10.48 -4.43
CA ARG A 58 -5.22 -10.96 -3.22
C ARG A 58 -4.44 -12.00 -2.40
N LEU A 59 -3.27 -12.43 -2.90
CA LEU A 59 -2.51 -13.54 -2.32
C LEU A 59 -2.15 -13.33 -0.84
N VAL A 60 -1.84 -12.10 -0.44
CA VAL A 60 -1.54 -11.80 0.98
C VAL A 60 -2.83 -11.72 1.78
N THR A 61 -3.91 -11.11 1.28
CA THR A 61 -5.22 -11.03 1.96
C THR A 61 -5.77 -12.41 2.30
N LEU A 62 -5.68 -13.36 1.37
CA LEU A 62 -6.08 -14.76 1.54
C LEU A 62 -5.20 -15.47 2.58
N ASN A 63 -3.89 -15.29 2.48
CA ASN A 63 -2.95 -15.94 3.39
C ASN A 63 -3.00 -15.34 4.79
N THR A 64 -3.23 -14.04 4.95
CA THR A 64 -3.42 -13.41 6.26
C THR A 64 -4.73 -13.82 6.89
N LEU A 65 -5.84 -13.87 6.14
CA LEU A 65 -7.09 -14.34 6.73
C LEU A 65 -7.05 -15.82 7.09
N HIS A 66 -6.63 -16.69 6.18
CA HIS A 66 -6.60 -18.13 6.47
C HIS A 66 -5.52 -18.51 7.50
N SER A 67 -4.42 -17.76 7.61
CA SER A 67 -3.34 -18.08 8.55
C SER A 67 -3.48 -17.40 9.92
N TYR A 68 -4.27 -16.32 10.05
CA TYR A 68 -4.41 -15.57 11.30
C TYR A 68 -5.82 -15.54 11.89
N SER A 69 -6.85 -16.03 11.19
CA SER A 69 -8.16 -16.29 11.79
C SER A 69 -8.04 -17.32 12.91
N LYS A 70 -8.36 -16.92 14.14
CA LYS A 70 -8.44 -17.85 15.28
C LYS A 70 -9.77 -18.61 15.20
N PRO A 71 -9.86 -19.85 15.72
CA PRO A 71 -11.14 -20.55 15.82
C PRO A 71 -12.17 -19.68 16.57
N GLY A 72 -13.24 -19.30 15.88
CA GLY A 72 -14.33 -18.48 16.44
C GLY A 72 -14.33 -17.00 16.05
N ASP A 73 -13.37 -16.51 15.25
CA ASP A 73 -13.40 -15.12 14.78
C ASP A 73 -14.61 -14.85 13.87
N GLN A 74 -15.28 -13.73 14.11
CA GLN A 74 -16.31 -13.21 13.20
C GLN A 74 -15.67 -12.24 12.20
N HIS A 75 -15.86 -12.52 10.92
CA HIS A 75 -15.34 -11.69 9.83
C HIS A 75 -16.44 -10.87 9.18
N THR A 76 -16.11 -9.66 8.74
CA THR A 76 -17.05 -8.82 7.98
C THR A 76 -17.37 -9.44 6.62
N ASP A 77 -18.50 -9.05 6.02
CA ASP A 77 -18.90 -9.54 4.69
C ASP A 77 -17.82 -9.25 3.63
N MET A 78 -17.21 -8.06 3.65
CA MET A 78 -16.11 -7.71 2.74
C MET A 78 -14.88 -8.61 2.91
N THR A 79 -14.61 -9.00 4.16
CA THR A 79 -13.53 -9.92 4.50
C THR A 79 -13.84 -11.33 3.99
N LEU A 80 -15.05 -11.85 4.20
CA LEU A 80 -15.47 -13.16 3.68
C LEU A 80 -15.44 -13.22 2.14
N ARG A 81 -15.77 -12.12 1.45
CA ARG A 81 -15.68 -11.99 -0.01
C ARG A 81 -14.23 -12.03 -0.55
N SER A 82 -13.25 -11.90 0.32
CA SER A 82 -11.84 -11.98 -0.02
C SER A 82 -11.24 -13.36 0.29
N VAL A 83 -12.01 -14.29 0.85
CA VAL A 83 -11.60 -15.66 1.17
C VAL A 83 -12.13 -16.65 0.13
N SER A 84 -11.22 -17.30 -0.59
CA SER A 84 -11.49 -18.41 -1.49
C SER A 84 -10.51 -19.55 -1.15
N PRO A 85 -10.96 -20.78 -0.91
CA PRO A 85 -10.04 -21.89 -0.70
C PRO A 85 -9.31 -22.22 -2.02
N PRO A 86 -7.99 -22.48 -1.98
CA PRO A 86 -7.22 -22.83 -3.18
C PRO A 86 -7.78 -24.11 -3.83
N ARG A 87 -7.79 -24.14 -5.17
CA ARG A 87 -8.19 -25.34 -5.94
C ARG A 87 -7.02 -25.83 -6.79
N GLY A 88 -6.68 -27.12 -6.67
CA GLY A 88 -5.60 -27.75 -7.43
C GLY A 88 -4.20 -27.31 -6.97
N THR A 89 -3.23 -27.27 -7.90
CA THR A 89 -1.84 -26.85 -7.64
C THR A 89 -1.61 -25.34 -7.78
N ALA A 90 -2.65 -24.58 -8.08
CA ALA A 90 -2.56 -23.13 -8.19
C ALA A 90 -2.41 -22.51 -6.79
N LYS A 91 -1.29 -21.81 -6.54
CA LYS A 91 -1.31 -20.69 -5.59
C LYS A 91 -2.43 -19.78 -6.06
N ASP A 92 -3.41 -19.52 -5.21
CA ASP A 92 -4.69 -18.92 -5.58
C ASP A 92 -4.51 -17.56 -6.28
N LEU A 93 -4.32 -17.61 -7.60
CA LEU A 93 -4.39 -16.51 -8.56
C LEU A 93 -5.78 -16.48 -9.20
N SER A 94 -6.72 -17.31 -8.71
CA SER A 94 -7.95 -17.58 -9.41
C SER A 94 -8.94 -16.43 -9.20
N PHE A 95 -9.62 -16.06 -10.29
CA PHE A 95 -10.61 -15.01 -10.39
C PHE A 95 -12.08 -15.52 -10.28
N PRO A 96 -12.47 -16.52 -9.45
CA PRO A 96 -13.86 -16.97 -9.45
C PRO A 96 -14.79 -15.96 -8.76
N ASN A 97 -14.26 -15.14 -7.84
CA ASN A 97 -14.97 -14.02 -7.23
C ASN A 97 -14.31 -12.72 -7.66
N HIS A 98 -15.05 -11.82 -8.31
CA HIS A 98 -14.53 -10.48 -8.62
C HIS A 98 -14.04 -9.80 -7.32
N PRO A 99 -12.87 -9.16 -7.35
CA PRO A 99 -12.58 -7.96 -6.60
C PRO A 99 -13.72 -7.29 -5.86
N PRO A 100 -13.71 -6.93 -4.57
CA PRO A 100 -14.13 -5.56 -4.30
C PRO A 100 -13.17 -4.67 -5.10
N VAL A 101 -13.61 -4.22 -6.28
CA VAL A 101 -12.86 -3.26 -7.09
C VAL A 101 -13.27 -1.89 -6.58
N LEU A 102 -12.35 -1.20 -5.93
CA LEU A 102 -12.56 0.20 -5.58
C LEU A 102 -12.18 1.07 -6.76
N ASP A 103 -12.98 2.10 -7.03
CA ASP A 103 -12.52 3.19 -7.86
C ASP A 103 -11.36 3.95 -7.16
N THR A 104 -10.71 4.84 -7.91
CA THR A 104 -9.55 5.58 -7.42
C THR A 104 -9.86 6.44 -6.18
N GLY A 105 -11.06 7.01 -6.09
CA GLY A 105 -11.50 7.83 -4.97
C GLY A 105 -11.80 7.00 -3.72
N GLU A 106 -12.48 5.86 -3.91
CA GLU A 106 -12.72 4.88 -2.84
C GLU A 106 -11.40 4.31 -2.29
N TYR A 107 -10.44 4.02 -3.17
CA TYR A 107 -9.11 3.55 -2.75
C TYR A 107 -8.35 4.63 -1.98
N ALA A 108 -8.40 5.88 -2.43
CA ALA A 108 -7.82 7.00 -1.69
C ALA A 108 -8.46 7.19 -0.31
N ALA A 109 -9.78 7.01 -0.20
CA ALA A 109 -10.48 7.05 1.09
C ALA A 109 -10.01 5.94 2.03
N MET A 110 -9.83 4.72 1.52
CA MET A 110 -9.26 3.59 2.28
C MET A 110 -7.83 3.88 2.76
N LEU A 111 -6.95 4.42 1.90
CA LEU A 111 -5.59 4.81 2.31
C LEU A 111 -5.60 5.91 3.37
N ASN A 112 -6.53 6.86 3.27
CA ASN A 112 -6.71 7.89 4.30
C ASN A 112 -7.21 7.32 5.62
N GLN A 113 -8.04 6.28 5.61
CA GLN A 113 -8.44 5.56 6.82
C GLN A 113 -7.23 4.89 7.50
N LEU A 114 -6.33 4.27 6.74
CA LEU A 114 -5.06 3.73 7.29
C LEU A 114 -4.19 4.82 7.92
N ARG A 115 -4.12 6.01 7.29
CA ARG A 115 -3.43 7.16 7.88
C ARG A 115 -4.08 7.63 9.18
N THR A 116 -5.40 7.60 9.29
CA THR A 116 -6.10 7.94 10.54
C THR A 116 -5.64 7.04 11.68
N TYR A 117 -5.56 5.72 11.48
CA TYR A 117 -5.04 4.79 12.50
C TYR A 117 -3.59 5.13 12.93
N SER A 118 -2.73 5.53 11.99
CA SER A 118 -1.36 5.94 12.33
C SER A 118 -1.30 7.27 13.10
N ARG A 119 -2.29 8.15 12.92
CA ARG A 119 -2.38 9.44 13.64
C ARG A 119 -2.92 9.31 15.06
N GLU A 120 -3.58 8.20 15.38
CA GLU A 120 -4.05 7.88 16.74
C GLU A 120 -2.92 7.39 17.66
N ARG A 121 -1.72 7.12 17.11
CA ARG A 121 -0.52 6.81 17.89
C ARG A 121 -0.08 8.03 18.71
N GLU A 122 0.65 7.79 19.80
CA GLU A 122 1.18 8.84 20.69
C GLU A 122 1.90 10.00 19.97
N LEU A 123 2.80 9.68 19.02
CA LEU A 123 3.55 10.67 18.25
C LEU A 123 2.87 11.08 16.93
N GLY A 124 1.74 10.46 16.59
CA GLY A 124 0.95 10.78 15.40
C GLY A 124 1.69 10.67 14.06
N ILE A 125 2.80 9.92 13.99
CA ILE A 125 3.63 9.79 12.78
C ILE A 125 2.82 9.03 11.72
N PRO A 126 2.52 9.67 10.57
CA PRO A 126 1.69 9.05 9.55
C PRO A 126 2.45 7.90 8.85
N VAL A 127 1.72 6.84 8.52
CA VAL A 127 2.24 5.79 7.64
C VAL A 127 2.41 6.35 6.22
N HIS A 128 3.49 5.96 5.54
CA HIS A 128 3.70 6.26 4.12
C HIS A 128 3.34 5.05 3.24
N PHE A 129 2.88 5.31 2.03
CA PHE A 129 2.53 4.26 1.08
C PHE A 129 3.54 4.15 -0.05
N VAL A 130 3.90 2.92 -0.37
CA VAL A 130 4.83 2.56 -1.45
C VAL A 130 4.10 1.71 -2.47
N ILE A 131 4.34 1.92 -3.76
CA ILE A 131 3.75 1.12 -4.83
C ILE A 131 4.75 0.80 -5.93
N ASP A 132 4.59 -0.37 -6.56
CA ASP A 132 5.31 -0.71 -7.79
C ASP A 132 4.48 -0.21 -9.00
N GLN A 133 4.97 0.85 -9.64
CA GLN A 133 4.33 1.46 -10.81
C GLN A 133 5.35 1.73 -11.91
N GLU A 134 5.93 0.64 -12.41
CA GLU A 134 7.07 0.62 -13.34
C GLU A 134 6.68 0.82 -14.81
N GLY A 135 5.40 0.67 -15.15
CA GLY A 135 4.86 0.63 -16.50
C GLY A 135 4.69 -0.80 -17.03
N ASN A 136 3.79 -0.96 -18.00
CA ASN A 136 3.30 -2.25 -18.50
C ASN A 136 2.54 -3.06 -17.41
N GLY A 137 2.34 -4.36 -17.61
CA GLY A 137 1.52 -5.22 -16.73
C GLY A 137 2.07 -5.50 -15.32
N THR A 138 3.20 -4.87 -14.93
CA THR A 138 3.77 -4.92 -13.57
C THR A 138 3.18 -3.84 -12.64
N ASP A 139 2.37 -2.94 -13.17
CA ASP A 139 1.68 -1.89 -12.42
C ASP A 139 0.68 -2.45 -11.40
N ASP A 140 0.78 -1.98 -10.16
CA ASP A 140 -0.08 -2.38 -9.06
C ASP A 140 -1.35 -1.52 -8.92
N LEU A 141 -1.34 -0.26 -9.40
CA LEU A 141 -2.52 0.60 -9.47
C LEU A 141 -3.16 0.48 -10.85
N LEU A 142 -4.24 -0.30 -10.94
CA LEU A 142 -4.95 -0.56 -12.20
C LEU A 142 -6.29 0.19 -12.29
N GLY A 143 -6.90 0.52 -11.15
CA GLY A 143 -8.16 1.23 -11.07
C GLY A 143 -8.01 2.71 -11.39
N GLY A 144 -8.39 3.12 -12.60
CA GLY A 144 -8.47 4.52 -13.02
C GLY A 144 -7.15 5.20 -13.39
N ALA A 145 -6.01 4.53 -13.21
CA ALA A 145 -4.70 5.03 -13.63
C ALA A 145 -4.42 4.76 -15.12
N ARG A 146 -3.70 5.67 -15.76
CA ARG A 146 -3.15 5.46 -17.11
C ARG A 146 -1.88 4.62 -17.00
N LEU A 147 -1.87 3.50 -17.72
CA LEU A 147 -0.71 2.65 -17.89
C LEU A 147 0.23 3.22 -18.95
N PHE A 148 1.53 3.12 -18.71
CA PHE A 148 2.57 3.59 -19.63
C PHE A 148 3.39 2.42 -20.20
N PRO A 149 4.14 2.64 -21.29
CA PRO A 149 5.07 1.63 -21.82
C PRO A 149 6.09 1.19 -20.78
N SER A 150 6.64 -0.01 -20.96
CA SER A 150 7.74 -0.49 -20.11
C SER A 150 8.98 0.40 -20.25
N PRO A 151 9.90 0.39 -19.26
CA PRO A 151 11.15 1.15 -19.34
C PRO A 151 11.97 0.84 -20.60
N MET A 152 11.96 -0.41 -21.07
CA MET A 152 12.61 -0.80 -22.32
C MET A 152 11.96 -0.13 -23.54
N GLY A 153 10.64 -0.03 -23.57
CA GLY A 153 9.91 0.67 -24.63
C GLY A 153 10.24 2.17 -24.65
N LEU A 154 10.32 2.80 -23.46
CA LEU A 154 10.72 4.20 -23.33
C LEU A 154 12.17 4.42 -23.80
N ALA A 155 13.09 3.55 -23.40
CA ALA A 155 14.49 3.61 -23.84
C ALA A 155 14.63 3.47 -25.37
N GLY A 156 13.83 2.58 -25.98
CA GLY A 156 13.80 2.38 -27.43
C GLY A 156 13.40 3.63 -28.23
N THR A 157 12.76 4.62 -27.61
CA THR A 157 12.43 5.90 -28.27
C THR A 157 13.62 6.83 -28.43
N GLY A 158 14.68 6.66 -27.61
CA GLY A 158 15.81 7.59 -27.56
C GLY A 158 15.46 9.00 -27.03
N ASP A 159 14.24 9.22 -26.49
CA ASP A 159 13.78 10.53 -26.00
C ASP A 159 13.76 10.57 -24.46
N PRO A 160 14.79 11.15 -23.80
CA PRO A 160 14.81 11.29 -22.34
C PRO A 160 13.74 12.26 -21.83
N ALA A 161 13.28 13.22 -22.64
CA ALA A 161 12.21 14.13 -22.25
C ALA A 161 10.86 13.39 -22.19
N LEU A 162 10.63 12.42 -23.07
CA LEU A 162 9.49 11.51 -22.98
C LEU A 162 9.55 10.68 -21.68
N ALA A 163 10.69 10.07 -21.37
CA ALA A 163 10.85 9.30 -20.13
C ALA A 163 10.55 10.16 -18.89
N TYR A 164 11.03 11.40 -18.86
CA TYR A 164 10.73 12.35 -17.79
C TYR A 164 9.23 12.67 -17.68
N ARG A 165 8.56 12.95 -18.81
CA ARG A 165 7.11 13.23 -18.82
C ARG A 165 6.30 12.03 -18.31
N VAL A 166 6.71 10.82 -18.66
CA VAL A 166 6.06 9.58 -18.18
C VAL A 166 6.26 9.43 -16.67
N GLY A 167 7.50 9.52 -16.16
CA GLY A 167 7.76 9.46 -14.71
C GLY A 167 6.99 10.53 -13.92
N ARG A 168 6.92 11.76 -14.45
CA ARG A 168 6.10 12.84 -13.87
C ARG A 168 4.61 12.50 -13.85
N ALA A 169 4.08 11.89 -14.90
CA ALA A 169 2.67 11.49 -14.97
C ALA A 169 2.34 10.32 -14.05
N ILE A 170 3.26 9.36 -13.89
CA ILE A 170 3.14 8.27 -12.91
C ILE A 170 3.11 8.83 -11.49
N GLY A 171 4.09 9.68 -11.15
CA GLY A 171 4.15 10.34 -9.83
C GLY A 171 2.92 11.20 -9.54
N ALA A 172 2.42 11.95 -10.53
CA ALA A 172 1.22 12.78 -10.34
C ALA A 172 -0.05 11.94 -10.10
N GLN A 173 -0.23 10.84 -10.84
CA GLN A 173 -1.40 9.96 -10.67
C GLN A 173 -1.36 9.22 -9.34
N THR A 174 -0.22 8.63 -8.97
CA THR A 174 -0.06 7.91 -7.70
C THR A 174 -0.23 8.85 -6.50
N TYR A 175 0.37 10.04 -6.54
CA TYR A 175 0.22 11.05 -5.50
C TYR A 175 -1.23 11.51 -5.31
N ALA A 176 -2.01 11.62 -6.40
CA ALA A 176 -3.43 11.99 -6.33
C ALA A 176 -4.29 10.96 -5.57
N VAL A 177 -3.89 9.69 -5.58
CA VAL A 177 -4.53 8.62 -4.79
C VAL A 177 -4.07 8.64 -3.32
N GLY A 178 -3.03 9.42 -3.02
CA GLY A 178 -2.41 9.50 -1.71
C GLY A 178 -1.29 8.49 -1.52
N ILE A 179 -0.56 8.11 -2.58
CA ILE A 179 0.62 7.25 -2.49
C ILE A 179 1.87 8.12 -2.48
N ASP A 180 2.83 7.81 -1.60
CA ASP A 180 3.95 8.70 -1.29
C ASP A 180 5.22 8.35 -2.09
N VAL A 181 5.44 7.06 -2.36
CA VAL A 181 6.66 6.55 -3.00
C VAL A 181 6.29 5.59 -4.13
N VAL A 182 6.87 5.83 -5.30
CA VAL A 182 6.89 4.85 -6.39
C VAL A 182 8.21 4.12 -6.32
N GLN A 183 8.14 2.81 -6.10
CA GLN A 183 9.26 1.91 -6.21
C GLN A 183 9.35 1.46 -7.68
N MET A 184 10.56 1.54 -8.22
CA MET A 184 10.94 1.14 -9.58
C MET A 184 12.19 0.28 -9.52
#